data_AF-A0A4C1ZL42-F1
#
_entry.id   AF-A0A4C1ZL42-F1
#
_cell.length_a   1.000
_cell.length_b   1.000
_cell.length_c   1.000
_cell.angle_alpha   90.00
_cell.angle_beta   90.00
_cell.angle_gamma   90.00
#
_symmetry.space_group_name_H-M   'P 1'
#
loop_
_entity.id
_entity.type
_entity.pdbx_description
1 polymer ?
#
loop_
_entity_poly.entity_id
_entity_poly.type
_entity_poly.pdbx_seq_one_letter_code
_entity_poly.pdbx_strand_id
1 'polypeptide(L)'
;MVVSHIMLEAYKKYILVSLILHDKIIPLPKYTSQVVNRFVKPLCGPYHELAVSQRAAAKYRDTFVRDKNLGLVNQVLSSTYKKNIQKLTKTFLTLSLSDVASRVHLSGPAEAETYILNMIDDGEIFAKINQKDGMVVFMDSPEKYASQEALSNLERQMAECTRLHQCIQEMDEQIQVNPQYMKKSAGNNEEDMPATSQNTKLTYSM
;
A
#
# COMPACT_ATOMS: atom_id res chain seq x y z
N MET A 1 9.29 -17.04 -22.05
CA MET A 1 9.16 -16.85 -20.58
C MET A 1 7.68 -16.64 -20.30
N VAL A 2 7.05 -17.50 -19.51
CA VAL A 2 5.60 -17.45 -19.24
C VAL A 2 5.35 -16.56 -18.02
N VAL A 3 4.51 -15.55 -18.15
CA VAL A 3 4.07 -14.71 -17.03
C VAL A 3 2.82 -15.35 -16.43
N SER A 4 2.81 -15.57 -15.12
CA SER A 4 1.65 -16.10 -14.42
C SER A 4 0.47 -15.13 -14.52
N HIS A 5 -0.69 -15.62 -14.95
CA HIS A 5 -1.94 -14.85 -14.98
C HIS A 5 -2.36 -14.38 -13.58
N ILE A 6 -2.03 -15.14 -12.53
CA ILE A 6 -2.32 -14.77 -11.15
C ILE A 6 -1.56 -13.48 -10.79
N MET A 7 -0.29 -13.39 -11.16
CA MET A 7 0.52 -12.19 -10.92
C MET A 7 -0.03 -10.97 -11.68
N LEU A 8 -0.47 -11.17 -12.92
CA LEU A 8 -1.02 -10.10 -13.75
C LEU A 8 -2.31 -9.54 -13.14
N GLU A 9 -3.26 -10.41 -12.79
CA GLU A 9 -4.54 -10.01 -12.19
C GLU A 9 -4.37 -9.40 -10.79
N ALA A 10 -3.47 -9.95 -9.98
CA ALA A 10 -3.12 -9.39 -8.68
C ALA A 10 -2.55 -7.97 -8.83
N TYR A 11 -1.67 -7.76 -9.82
CA TYR A 11 -1.06 -6.45 -10.05
C TYR A 11 -2.07 -5.40 -10.54
N LYS A 12 -3.02 -5.78 -11.40
CA LYS A 12 -4.14 -4.89 -11.81
C LYS A 12 -4.95 -4.44 -10.59
N LYS A 13 -5.36 -5.38 -9.73
CA LYS A 13 -6.14 -5.08 -8.52
C LYS A 13 -5.32 -4.30 -7.48
N TYR A 14 -4.02 -4.58 -7.36
CA TYR A 14 -3.10 -3.81 -6.53
C TYR A 14 -3.10 -2.32 -6.91
N ILE A 15 -3.04 -2.01 -8.21
CA ILE A 15 -3.12 -0.61 -8.69
C ILE A 15 -4.45 0.02 -8.25
N LEU A 16 -5.58 -0.65 -8.53
CA LEU A 16 -6.91 -0.12 -8.20
C LEU A 16 -7.08 0.12 -6.70
N VAL A 17 -6.73 -0.86 -5.87
CA VAL A 17 -6.84 -0.75 -4.41
C VAL A 17 -5.89 0.32 -3.86
N SER A 18 -4.68 0.43 -4.42
CA SER A 18 -3.75 1.50 -4.05
C SER A 18 -4.33 2.88 -4.35
N LEU A 19 -4.99 3.04 -5.50
CA LEU A 19 -5.65 4.30 -5.88
C LEU A 19 -6.83 4.61 -4.96
N ILE A 20 -7.67 3.62 -4.63
CA ILE A 20 -8.82 3.80 -3.73
C ILE A 20 -8.36 4.26 -2.34
N LEU A 21 -7.36 3.59 -1.78
CA LEU A 21 -6.93 3.83 -0.40
C LEU A 21 -6.00 5.06 -0.27
N HIS A 22 -5.03 5.19 -1.17
CA HIS A 22 -3.90 6.13 -1.03
C HIS A 22 -3.88 7.26 -2.05
N ASP A 23 -4.77 7.31 -3.04
CA ASP A 23 -4.78 8.30 -4.16
C ASP A 23 -3.52 8.20 -5.05
N LYS A 24 -2.70 7.16 -4.87
CA LYS A 24 -1.47 6.92 -5.64
C LYS A 24 -1.11 5.45 -5.66
N ILE A 25 -0.36 5.05 -6.69
CA ILE A 25 0.21 3.70 -6.75
C ILE A 25 1.34 3.61 -5.73
N ILE A 26 1.23 2.72 -4.75
CA ILE A 26 2.32 2.44 -3.82
C ILE A 26 3.48 1.81 -4.62
N PRO A 27 4.73 2.30 -4.47
CA PRO A 27 5.85 1.68 -5.14
C PRO A 27 6.09 0.27 -4.60
N LEU A 28 6.24 -0.69 -5.51
CA LEU A 28 6.56 -2.05 -5.13
C LEU A 28 7.95 -2.13 -4.47
N PRO A 29 8.16 -3.05 -3.51
CA PRO A 29 9.45 -3.23 -2.86
C PRO A 29 10.58 -3.56 -3.86
N LYS A 30 11.82 -3.18 -3.53
CA LYS A 30 12.99 -3.37 -4.41
C LYS A 30 13.30 -4.84 -4.72
N TYR A 31 12.95 -5.76 -3.82
CA TYR A 31 13.14 -7.21 -3.99
C TYR A 31 12.10 -7.85 -4.92
N THR A 32 11.18 -7.07 -5.51
CA THR A 32 10.19 -7.59 -6.46
C THR A 32 10.88 -8.18 -7.69
N SER A 33 10.40 -9.34 -8.16
CA SER A 33 10.93 -10.02 -9.33
C SER A 33 10.99 -9.10 -10.57
N GLN A 34 12.09 -9.19 -11.31
CA GLN A 34 12.32 -8.44 -12.56
C GLN A 34 11.23 -8.71 -13.62
N VAL A 35 10.58 -9.88 -13.56
CA VAL A 35 9.46 -10.24 -14.44
C VAL A 35 8.31 -9.24 -14.33
N VAL A 36 8.03 -8.74 -13.11
CA VAL A 36 6.96 -7.77 -12.88
C VAL A 36 7.26 -6.46 -13.58
N ASN A 37 8.48 -5.96 -13.44
CA ASN A 37 8.89 -4.69 -14.05
C ASN A 37 8.99 -4.79 -15.58
N ARG A 38 9.51 -5.90 -16.10
CA ARG A 38 9.78 -6.06 -17.54
C ARG A 38 8.55 -6.45 -18.36
N PHE A 39 7.63 -7.24 -17.79
CA PHE A 39 6.52 -7.81 -18.55
C PHE A 39 5.15 -7.43 -17.98
N VAL A 40 4.94 -7.53 -16.66
CA VAL A 40 3.63 -7.28 -16.06
C VAL A 40 3.25 -5.79 -16.16
N LYS A 41 4.18 -4.88 -15.86
CA LYS A 41 3.95 -3.43 -15.93
C LYS A 41 3.49 -2.95 -17.31
N PRO A 42 4.21 -3.26 -18.41
CA PRO A 42 3.78 -2.84 -19.75
C PRO A 42 2.41 -3.38 -20.16
N LEU A 43 2.06 -4.61 -19.76
CA LEU A 43 0.76 -5.22 -20.06
C LEU A 43 -0.40 -4.54 -19.32
N CYS A 44 -0.12 -3.88 -18.19
CA CYS A 44 -1.11 -3.14 -17.41
C CYS A 44 -1.14 -1.64 -17.75
N GLY A 45 -0.80 -1.25 -18.99
CA GLY A 45 -0.84 0.13 -19.48
C GLY A 45 -2.15 0.86 -19.17
N PRO A 46 -3.34 0.30 -19.48
CA PRO A 46 -4.63 0.94 -19.18
C PRO A 46 -4.84 1.27 -17.69
N TYR A 47 -4.34 0.43 -16.79
CA TYR A 47 -4.45 0.64 -15.34
C TYR A 47 -3.50 1.73 -14.84
N HIS A 48 -2.33 1.88 -15.46
CA HIS A 48 -1.43 2.99 -15.16
C HIS A 48 -1.94 4.31 -15.72
N GLU A 49 -2.55 4.31 -16.91
CA GLU A 49 -3.16 5.52 -17.47
C GLU A 49 -4.33 6.00 -16.59
N LEU A 50 -5.10 5.06 -16.00
CA LEU A 50 -6.14 5.38 -15.01
C LEU A 50 -5.59 6.12 -13.78
N ALA A 51 -4.39 5.78 -13.32
CA ALA A 51 -3.75 6.48 -12.20
C ALA A 51 -3.39 7.94 -12.52
N VAL A 52 -3.24 8.28 -13.80
CA VAL A 52 -2.88 9.63 -14.27
C VAL A 52 -4.12 10.41 -14.70
N SER A 53 -5.07 9.76 -15.37
CA SER A 53 -6.27 10.41 -15.91
C SER A 53 -7.51 9.55 -15.74
N GLN A 54 -8.51 10.13 -15.07
CA GLN A 54 -9.83 9.51 -14.93
C GLN A 54 -10.53 9.26 -16.27
N ARG A 55 -10.18 10.00 -17.33
CA ARG A 55 -10.72 9.77 -18.68
C ARG A 55 -10.37 8.38 -19.22
N ALA A 56 -9.29 7.78 -18.72
CA ALA A 56 -8.91 6.42 -19.06
C ALA A 56 -9.99 5.38 -18.69
N ALA A 57 -10.82 5.65 -17.67
CA ALA A 57 -11.91 4.76 -17.27
C ALA A 57 -12.93 4.57 -18.40
N ALA A 58 -13.28 5.64 -19.11
CA ALA A 58 -14.17 5.58 -20.26
C ALA A 58 -13.45 5.01 -21.49
N LYS A 59 -12.22 5.47 -21.75
CA LYS A 59 -11.39 5.06 -22.90
C LYS A 59 -11.12 3.57 -22.96
N TYR A 60 -10.85 2.93 -21.82
CA TYR A 60 -10.50 1.51 -21.73
C TYR A 60 -11.59 0.66 -21.08
N ARG A 61 -12.85 1.12 -21.11
CA ARG A 61 -13.98 0.43 -20.48
C ARG A 61 -14.04 -1.06 -20.81
N ASP A 62 -13.91 -1.42 -22.09
CA ASP A 62 -13.98 -2.82 -22.54
C ASP A 62 -12.86 -3.69 -21.95
N THR A 63 -11.69 -3.12 -21.71
CA THR A 63 -10.59 -3.82 -21.03
C THR A 63 -10.92 -4.09 -19.57
N PHE A 64 -11.49 -3.11 -18.86
CA PHE A 64 -11.87 -3.30 -17.46
C PHE A 64 -13.05 -4.26 -17.29
N VAL A 65 -13.98 -4.28 -18.24
CA VAL A 65 -15.09 -5.24 -18.29
C VAL A 65 -14.55 -6.66 -18.53
N ARG A 66 -13.68 -6.83 -19.53
CA ARG A 66 -13.06 -8.13 -19.83
C ARG A 66 -12.28 -8.68 -18.65
N ASP A 67 -11.55 -7.81 -17.94
CA ASP A 67 -10.77 -8.17 -16.75
C ASP A 67 -11.64 -8.32 -15.48
N LYS A 68 -12.96 -8.10 -15.56
CA LYS A 68 -13.92 -8.15 -14.44
C LYS A 68 -13.58 -7.21 -13.28
N ASN A 69 -12.97 -6.06 -13.58
CA ASN A 69 -12.51 -5.09 -12.58
C ASN A 69 -13.29 -3.75 -12.63
N LEU A 70 -14.34 -3.64 -13.45
CA LEU A 70 -15.07 -2.39 -13.65
C LEU A 70 -15.62 -1.78 -12.35
N GLY A 71 -16.11 -2.59 -11.41
CA GLY A 71 -16.61 -2.10 -10.12
C GLY A 71 -15.53 -1.37 -9.32
N LEU A 72 -14.30 -1.91 -9.29
CA LEU A 72 -13.17 -1.27 -8.64
C LEU A 72 -12.76 0.02 -9.35
N VAL A 73 -12.84 0.06 -10.69
CA VAL A 73 -12.58 1.29 -11.46
C VAL A 73 -13.59 2.39 -11.11
N ASN A 74 -14.87 2.05 -10.97
CA ASN A 74 -15.89 3.01 -10.53
C ASN A 74 -15.59 3.50 -9.11
N GLN A 75 -15.16 2.62 -8.20
CA GLN A 75 -14.74 3.01 -6.86
C GLN A 75 -13.53 3.95 -6.87
N VAL A 76 -12.56 3.76 -7.79
CA VAL A 76 -11.43 4.69 -7.97
C VAL A 76 -11.94 6.09 -8.33
N LEU A 77 -12.91 6.19 -9.24
CA LEU A 77 -13.50 7.49 -9.62
C LEU A 77 -14.20 8.15 -8.43
N SER A 78 -15.04 7.39 -7.71
CA SER A 78 -15.72 7.88 -6.51
C SER A 78 -14.73 8.28 -5.41
N SER A 79 -13.66 7.51 -5.20
CA SER A 79 -12.65 7.82 -4.18
C SER A 79 -11.89 9.10 -4.50
N THR A 80 -11.66 9.44 -5.77
CA THR A 80 -11.01 10.72 -6.10
C THR A 80 -11.85 11.92 -5.64
N TYR A 81 -13.17 11.87 -5.78
CA TYR A 81 -14.05 12.94 -5.27
C TYR A 81 -13.94 13.06 -3.75
N LYS A 82 -14.03 11.92 -3.04
CA LYS A 82 -13.84 11.86 -1.57
C LYS A 82 -12.49 12.45 -1.15
N LYS A 83 -11.39 12.07 -1.82
CA LYS A 83 -10.04 12.57 -1.54
C LYS A 83 -9.88 14.06 -1.82
N ASN A 84 -10.51 14.58 -2.88
CA ASN A 84 -10.48 16.01 -3.19
C ASN A 84 -11.24 16.83 -2.13
N ILE A 85 -12.38 16.32 -1.63
CA ILE A 85 -13.08 16.93 -0.48
C ILE A 85 -12.20 16.89 0.77
N GLN A 86 -11.55 15.77 1.07
CA GLN A 86 -10.58 15.66 2.18
C GLN A 86 -9.39 16.63 2.05
N LYS A 87 -9.00 17.05 0.85
CA LYS A 87 -7.97 18.08 0.67
C LYS A 87 -8.49 19.46 1.07
N LEU A 88 -9.77 19.76 0.82
CA LEU A 88 -10.40 21.02 1.19
C LEU A 88 -10.47 21.21 2.72
N THR A 89 -10.66 20.13 3.48
CA THR A 89 -10.67 20.19 4.96
C THR A 89 -9.34 20.66 5.55
N LYS A 90 -8.23 20.53 4.81
CA LYS A 90 -6.90 20.97 5.24
C LYS A 90 -6.64 22.46 5.00
N THR A 91 -7.40 23.09 4.10
CA THR A 91 -7.16 24.47 3.66
C THR A 91 -8.30 25.42 4.03
N PHE A 92 -9.48 24.89 4.31
CA PHE A 92 -10.68 25.66 4.62
C PHE A 92 -11.30 25.19 5.93
N LEU A 93 -11.69 26.14 6.77
CA LEU A 93 -12.55 25.88 7.92
C LEU A 93 -14.02 25.90 7.50
N THR A 94 -14.42 26.87 6.68
CA THR A 94 -15.79 27.00 6.17
C THR A 94 -15.73 27.24 4.67
N LEU A 95 -16.58 26.53 3.91
CA LEU A 95 -16.66 26.67 2.46
C LEU A 95 -18.11 26.49 1.98
N SER A 96 -18.53 27.22 0.94
CA SER A 96 -19.88 27.06 0.38
C SER A 96 -20.00 25.73 -0.40
N LEU A 97 -21.19 25.14 -0.42
CA LEU A 97 -21.47 23.91 -1.18
C LEU A 97 -21.23 24.10 -2.69
N SER A 98 -21.53 25.29 -3.22
CA SER A 98 -21.26 25.66 -4.62
C SER A 98 -19.76 25.71 -4.92
N ASP A 99 -18.97 26.23 -3.97
CA ASP A 99 -17.52 26.30 -4.07
C ASP A 99 -16.85 24.93 -3.97
N VAL A 100 -17.40 24.04 -3.12
CA VAL A 100 -16.97 22.63 -3.06
C VAL A 100 -17.24 21.96 -4.41
N ALA A 101 -18.47 22.08 -4.92
CA ALA A 101 -18.86 21.46 -6.19
C ALA A 101 -17.96 21.92 -7.34
N SER A 102 -17.68 23.22 -7.42
CA SER A 102 -16.82 23.81 -8.46
C SER A 102 -15.37 23.32 -8.39
N ARG A 103 -14.79 23.24 -7.18
CA ARG A 103 -13.39 22.81 -6.98
C ARG A 103 -13.20 21.31 -7.15
N VAL A 104 -14.24 20.51 -6.88
CA VAL A 104 -14.20 19.04 -6.96
C VAL A 104 -14.78 18.53 -8.30
N HIS A 105 -15.23 19.44 -9.17
CA HIS A 105 -15.85 19.16 -10.47
C HIS A 105 -17.09 18.27 -10.37
N LEU A 106 -17.93 18.54 -9.37
CA LEU A 106 -19.27 17.95 -9.24
C LEU A 106 -20.29 18.80 -10.01
N SER A 107 -21.44 18.20 -10.30
CA SER A 107 -22.48 18.80 -11.15
C SER A 107 -23.17 20.01 -10.48
N GLY A 108 -23.16 20.06 -9.14
CA GLY A 108 -23.76 21.16 -8.39
C GLY A 108 -23.72 20.97 -6.87
N PRO A 109 -24.26 21.96 -6.12
CA PRO A 109 -24.21 21.97 -4.66
C PRO A 109 -24.98 20.81 -4.00
N ALA A 110 -26.08 20.34 -4.60
CA ALA A 110 -26.85 19.21 -4.08
C ALA A 110 -26.07 17.88 -4.13
N GLU A 111 -25.27 17.68 -5.20
CA GLU A 111 -24.40 16.53 -5.30
C GLU A 111 -23.27 16.61 -4.27
N ALA A 112 -22.66 17.79 -4.11
CA ALA A 112 -21.65 18.02 -3.07
C ALA A 112 -22.19 17.76 -1.66
N GLU A 113 -23.41 18.20 -1.36
CA GLU A 113 -24.08 17.93 -0.08
C GLU A 113 -24.23 16.43 0.17
N THR A 114 -24.70 15.68 -0.83
CA THR A 114 -24.87 14.22 -0.75
C THR A 114 -23.53 13.51 -0.50
N TYR A 115 -22.48 13.90 -1.21
CA TYR A 115 -21.14 13.35 -0.99
C TYR A 115 -20.62 13.63 0.41
N ILE A 116 -20.75 14.88 0.88
CA ILE A 116 -20.28 15.28 2.21
C ILE A 116 -21.06 14.54 3.30
N LEU A 117 -22.37 14.39 3.15
CA LEU A 117 -23.20 13.64 4.09
C LEU A 117 -22.74 12.18 4.21
N ASN A 118 -22.57 11.50 3.08
CA ASN A 118 -22.07 10.12 3.07
C ASN A 118 -20.66 10.01 3.69
N MET A 119 -19.79 11.00 3.45
CA MET A 119 -18.45 11.01 4.04
C MET A 119 -18.45 11.28 5.55
N ILE A 120 -19.44 12.02 6.06
CA ILE A 120 -19.64 12.21 7.51
C ILE A 120 -20.14 10.89 8.14
N ASP A 121 -21.11 10.23 7.51
CA ASP A 121 -21.67 8.96 7.98
C ASP A 121 -20.62 7.82 7.96
N ASP A 122 -19.78 7.77 6.92
CA ASP A 122 -18.66 6.83 6.78
C ASP A 122 -17.50 7.15 7.76
N GLY A 123 -17.54 8.29 8.46
CA GLY A 123 -16.46 8.75 9.35
C GLY A 123 -15.18 9.19 8.61
N GLU A 124 -15.27 9.50 7.32
CA GLU A 124 -14.13 9.89 6.48
C GLU A 124 -13.74 11.37 6.64
N ILE A 125 -14.69 12.22 7.06
CA ILE A 125 -14.48 13.63 7.41
C ILE A 125 -15.33 14.02 8.63
N PHE A 126 -14.87 15.03 9.36
CA PHE A 126 -15.66 15.68 10.40
C PHE A 126 -16.13 17.03 9.88
N ALA A 127 -17.42 17.15 9.59
CA ALA A 127 -17.98 18.37 9.06
C ALA A 127 -19.44 18.55 9.49
N LYS A 128 -19.92 19.79 9.48
CA LYS A 128 -21.33 20.14 9.68
C LYS A 128 -21.84 20.94 8.49
N ILE A 129 -23.02 20.58 8.01
CA ILE A 129 -23.68 21.25 6.88
C ILE A 129 -24.72 22.22 7.43
N ASN A 130 -24.64 23.48 7.01
CA ASN A 130 -25.66 24.49 7.27
C ASN A 130 -26.44 24.75 5.99
N GLN A 131 -27.62 24.13 5.88
CA GLN A 131 -28.50 24.24 4.71
C GLN A 131 -29.09 25.64 4.52
N LYS A 132 -29.24 26.44 5.58
CA LYS A 132 -29.80 27.80 5.47
C LYS A 132 -28.85 28.73 4.72
N ASP A 133 -27.56 28.61 5.04
CA ASP A 133 -26.51 29.46 4.46
C ASP A 133 -25.82 28.80 3.25
N GLY A 134 -26.10 27.52 2.98
CA GLY A 134 -25.45 26.74 1.93
C GLY A 134 -23.97 26.49 2.18
N MET A 135 -23.56 26.41 3.44
CA MET A 135 -22.16 26.34 3.88
C MET A 135 -21.84 25.02 4.56
N VAL A 136 -20.59 24.59 4.43
CA VAL A 136 -20.02 23.44 5.14
C VAL A 136 -18.92 23.94 6.06
N VAL A 137 -19.01 23.58 7.34
CA VAL A 137 -18.01 23.85 8.35
C VAL A 137 -17.24 22.57 8.60
N PHE A 138 -15.98 22.55 8.21
CA PHE A 138 -15.05 21.46 8.50
C PHE A 138 -14.57 21.58 9.95
N MET A 139 -14.56 20.46 10.65
CA MET A 139 -14.17 20.35 12.05
C MET A 139 -12.95 19.43 12.16
N ASP A 140 -12.18 19.59 13.22
CA ASP A 140 -11.12 18.64 13.56
C ASP A 140 -11.71 17.35 14.15
N SER A 141 -10.89 16.30 14.18
CA SER A 141 -11.25 15.02 14.79
C SER A 141 -11.76 15.23 16.23
N PRO A 142 -12.92 14.66 16.60
CA PRO A 142 -13.44 14.75 17.95
C PRO A 142 -12.64 13.89 18.95
N GLU A 143 -11.76 13.02 18.46
CA GLU A 143 -10.96 12.12 19.30
C GLU A 143 -9.91 12.88 20.12
N LYS A 144 -10.03 12.81 21.44
CA LYS A 144 -9.12 13.45 22.39
C LYS A 144 -8.15 12.46 23.05
N TYR A 145 -8.17 11.18 22.66
CA TYR A 145 -7.36 10.10 23.22
C TYR A 145 -7.54 9.90 24.74
N ALA A 146 -8.68 10.33 25.27
CA ALA A 146 -9.02 10.23 26.68
C ALA A 146 -10.13 9.20 26.94
N SER A 147 -10.62 8.54 25.89
CA SER A 147 -11.68 7.54 25.98
C SER A 147 -11.12 6.17 26.39
N GLN A 148 -11.95 5.36 27.05
CA GLN A 148 -11.62 3.96 27.33
C GLN A 148 -11.37 3.17 26.04
N GLU A 149 -12.04 3.52 24.96
CA GLU A 149 -11.85 2.90 23.64
C GLU A 149 -10.45 3.17 23.07
N ALA A 150 -9.92 4.39 23.22
CA ALA A 150 -8.56 4.72 22.84
C ALA A 150 -7.54 3.88 23.63
N LEU A 151 -7.76 3.67 24.94
CA LEU A 151 -6.92 2.82 25.77
C LEU A 151 -6.98 1.36 25.33
N SER A 152 -8.17 0.80 25.10
CA SER A 152 -8.33 -0.58 24.63
C SER A 152 -7.76 -0.80 23.21
N ASN A 153 -7.82 0.19 22.33
CA ASN A 153 -7.13 0.15 21.04
C ASN A 153 -5.60 0.10 21.24
N LEU A 154 -5.06 0.89 22.17
CA LEU A 154 -3.63 0.91 22.48
C LEU A 154 -3.15 -0.44 23.04
N GLU A 155 -3.87 -1.01 24.00
CA GLU A 155 -3.56 -2.33 24.57
C GLU A 155 -3.55 -3.42 23.49
N ARG A 156 -4.51 -3.40 22.57
CA ARG A 156 -4.56 -4.34 21.44
C ARG A 156 -3.34 -4.22 20.53
N GLN A 157 -2.98 -3.00 20.16
CA GLN A 157 -1.81 -2.76 19.31
C GLN A 157 -0.51 -3.15 20.02
N MET A 158 -0.41 -2.94 21.34
CA MET A 158 0.71 -3.40 22.14
C MET A 158 0.83 -4.93 22.14
N ALA A 159 -0.30 -5.64 22.32
CA ALA A 159 -0.32 -7.09 22.26
C ALA A 159 0.10 -7.63 20.88
N GLU A 160 -0.31 -6.99 19.78
CA GLU A 160 0.14 -7.38 18.44
C GLU A 160 1.65 -7.19 18.26
N CYS A 161 2.20 -6.07 18.76
CA CYS A 161 3.64 -5.82 18.75
C CYS A 161 4.42 -6.86 19.57
N THR A 162 3.94 -7.22 20.76
CA THR A 162 4.55 -8.27 21.58
C THR A 162 4.53 -9.63 20.88
N ARG A 163 3.42 -9.98 20.22
CA ARG A 163 3.32 -11.23 19.44
C ARG A 163 4.29 -11.23 18.26
N LEU A 164 4.41 -10.11 17.54
CA LEU A 164 5.37 -9.99 16.44
C LEU A 164 6.80 -10.12 16.96
N HIS A 165 7.12 -9.52 18.12
CA HIS A 165 8.43 -9.64 18.74
C HIS A 165 8.78 -11.09 19.09
N GLN A 166 7.84 -11.83 19.68
CA GLN A 166 8.03 -13.27 19.98
C GLN A 166 8.30 -14.07 18.70
N CYS A 167 7.55 -13.83 17.62
CA CYS A 167 7.79 -14.48 16.34
C CYS A 167 9.20 -14.19 15.79
N ILE A 168 9.67 -12.95 15.91
CA ILE A 168 11.04 -12.58 15.50
C ILE A 168 12.08 -13.30 16.36
N GLN A 169 11.87 -13.41 17.68
CA GLN A 169 12.77 -14.14 18.58
C GLN A 169 12.84 -15.63 18.21
N GLU A 170 11.69 -16.28 18.00
CA GLU A 170 11.63 -17.68 17.55
C GLU A 170 12.35 -17.88 16.21
N MET A 171 12.19 -16.95 15.27
CA MET A 171 12.91 -16.98 13.99
C MET A 171 14.42 -16.81 14.17
N ASP A 172 14.87 -15.95 15.09
CA ASP A 172 16.29 -15.76 15.39
C ASP A 172 16.90 -17.01 16.03
N GLU A 173 16.22 -17.61 17.01
CA GLU A 173 16.64 -18.87 17.64
C GLU A 173 16.79 -19.99 16.59
N GLN A 174 15.85 -20.10 15.64
CA GLN A 174 15.94 -21.08 14.55
C GLN A 174 17.13 -20.83 13.62
N ILE A 175 17.49 -19.57 13.38
CA ILE A 175 18.67 -19.21 12.57
C ILE A 175 19.95 -19.54 13.33
N GLN A 176 20.01 -19.26 14.64
CA GLN A 176 21.18 -19.53 15.48
C GLN A 176 21.51 -21.02 15.56
N VAL A 177 20.50 -21.90 15.62
CA VAL A 177 20.73 -23.36 15.65
C VAL A 177 21.00 -23.96 14.26
N ASN A 178 20.91 -23.16 13.17
CA ASN A 178 21.10 -23.66 11.82
C ASN A 178 22.59 -24.02 11.57
N PRO A 179 22.91 -25.29 11.25
CA PRO A 179 24.31 -25.74 11.11
C PRO A 179 25.09 -25.00 10.02
N GLN A 180 24.43 -24.59 8.93
CA GLN A 180 25.06 -23.85 7.83
C GLN A 180 25.35 -22.41 8.22
N TYR A 181 24.48 -21.82 9.05
CA TYR A 181 24.70 -20.50 9.62
C TYR A 181 25.87 -20.55 10.61
N MET A 182 25.84 -21.48 11.57
CA MET A 182 26.90 -21.70 12.56
C MET A 182 28.28 -21.92 11.94
N LYS A 183 28.39 -22.74 10.88
CA LYS A 183 29.67 -22.94 10.16
C LYS A 183 30.19 -21.67 9.50
N LYS A 184 29.30 -20.80 9.03
CA LYS A 184 29.67 -19.57 8.32
C LYS A 184 29.92 -18.40 9.27
N SER A 185 29.25 -18.37 10.42
CA SER A 185 29.44 -17.37 11.48
C SER A 185 30.60 -17.69 12.43
N ALA A 186 30.95 -18.96 12.64
CA ALA A 186 32.11 -19.38 13.42
C ALA A 186 33.47 -19.13 12.74
N GLY A 187 33.47 -18.53 11.55
CA GLY A 187 34.68 -18.21 10.80
C GLY A 187 35.24 -19.43 10.08
N ASN A 188 35.79 -19.15 8.90
CA ASN A 188 36.53 -20.05 8.03
C ASN A 188 37.87 -20.45 8.71
N ASN A 189 37.84 -21.17 9.84
CA ASN A 189 39.03 -21.68 10.54
C ASN A 189 39.60 -22.93 9.84
N GLU A 190 39.79 -22.86 8.52
CA GLU A 190 40.57 -23.84 7.74
C GLU A 190 41.70 -23.16 6.93
N GLU A 191 42.27 -22.07 7.44
CA GLU A 191 43.57 -21.55 7.00
C GLU A 191 44.52 -21.46 8.20
N ASP A 192 45.05 -22.61 8.63
CA ASP A 192 46.43 -22.77 9.11
C ASP A 192 46.61 -24.17 9.72
N MET A 193 46.98 -25.14 8.88
CA MET A 193 47.65 -26.36 9.35
C MET A 193 49.08 -26.34 8.78
N PRO A 194 50.14 -26.23 9.60
CA PRO A 194 51.50 -26.26 9.09
C PRO A 194 51.81 -27.68 8.60
N ALA A 195 52.15 -27.78 7.30
CA ALA A 195 52.59 -29.02 6.68
C ALA A 195 53.81 -29.57 7.44
N THR A 196 53.60 -30.69 8.14
CA THR A 196 54.68 -31.39 8.83
C THR A 196 55.53 -32.09 7.77
N SER A 197 56.71 -31.54 7.53
CA SER A 197 57.73 -32.16 6.68
C SER A 197 58.30 -33.40 7.38
N GLN A 198 58.06 -34.59 6.82
CA GLN A 198 58.88 -35.76 7.09
C GLN A 198 59.32 -36.43 5.78
N ASN A 199 60.59 -36.17 5.49
CA ASN A 199 61.52 -36.89 4.62
C ASN A 199 61.28 -38.41 4.57
N THR A 200 61.29 -39.03 3.38
CA THR A 200 62.35 -40.01 3.04
C THR A 200 62.37 -40.39 1.56
N LYS A 201 63.60 -40.41 1.04
CA LYS A 201 64.09 -40.79 -0.29
C LYS A 201 63.55 -42.14 -0.78
N LEU A 202 63.41 -42.28 -2.10
CA LEU A 202 63.89 -43.45 -2.85
C LEU A 202 64.12 -43.07 -4.33
N THR A 203 65.41 -42.95 -4.66
CA THR A 203 66.04 -43.07 -5.98
C THR A 203 65.69 -44.39 -6.67
N TYR A 204 65.55 -44.40 -7.99
CA TYR A 204 66.35 -45.25 -8.90
C TYR A 204 66.24 -44.77 -10.36
N SER A 205 67.39 -44.59 -11.00
CA SER A 205 67.59 -44.33 -12.43
C SER A 205 67.47 -45.60 -13.26
N MET A 206 66.98 -45.50 -14.50
CA MET A 206 67.79 -45.48 -15.74
C MET A 206 66.93 -44.98 -16.90
#